data_AF-A0A8J7DE72-F1
#
_entry.id   AF-A0A8J7DE72-F1
#
_cell.length_a   1.000
_cell.length_b   1.000
_cell.length_c   1.000
_cell.angle_alpha   90.00
_cell.angle_beta   90.00
_cell.angle_gamma   90.00
#
_symmetry.space_group_name_H-M   'P 1'
#
loop_
_entity.id
_entity.type
_entity.pdbx_description
1 polymer ?
#
loop_
_entity_poly.entity_id
_entity_poly.type
_entity_poly.pdbx_seq_one_letter_code
_entity_poly.pdbx_strand_id
1 'polypeptide(L)'
;MSRAEDNKLLDPKFLRGVFDITGEGIKLGIVSTSFGASSDVKENVTDQKLSSVKVLKDIPSESVYATGEGRALAQLVYKVAPGSEILFHTGVSGSGSSLSDLNESSFITAVRELQKAGADIIFDDIAGLSPPLFEDGEAVEAIDDAVADGIVYLTAAGNNGTITYEDEYRPSKEFELDNVIFQAHDFDPTDRVDLFQDIVAGENGALLKPLLSWDSSTREESSELFLFVLDSPELPTESNIVNISTIPSKETVEEAVTTQLYSAAPNQKLYYTIGHVVNENKKPPSLIKWVSAANGSDRSVEYEYIDPLLGLPTVYGPANSDAAITVGSASDDGTEYDSFASRGGVPILFDEMGNPLPKPIIRRKPDVIGPDNVTTAFPEGSPFNPFVGTSAAVANVAGVAALMEQAAGGPDVLSPEVIKTILGATDKPVEPAPGLPPSAGLVQPDLAILGAKVTGQIASIFPNSLA
;
A
#
# COMPACT_ATOMS: atom_id res chain seq x y z
N MET A 1 -14.86 30.22 -19.87
CA MET A 1 -15.57 28.93 -20.00
C MET A 1 -14.58 27.85 -19.57
N SER A 2 -14.24 27.70 -18.29
CA SER A 2 -14.98 27.01 -17.21
C SER A 2 -15.34 25.55 -17.53
N ARG A 3 -14.45 24.62 -17.14
CA ARG A 3 -14.77 23.31 -16.54
C ARG A 3 -13.48 22.51 -16.32
N ALA A 4 -12.89 22.68 -15.15
CA ALA A 4 -12.03 21.68 -14.50
C ALA A 4 -12.86 20.91 -13.45
N GLU A 5 -14.16 20.73 -13.72
CA GLU A 5 -15.06 19.99 -12.84
C GLU A 5 -15.31 18.62 -13.46
N ASP A 6 -15.12 17.60 -12.64
CA ASP A 6 -15.41 16.19 -12.86
C ASP A 6 -14.26 15.41 -13.54
N ASN A 7 -13.75 14.42 -12.80
CA ASN A 7 -12.82 13.39 -13.26
C ASN A 7 -13.36 12.81 -14.58
N LYS A 8 -12.62 12.89 -15.69
CA LYS A 8 -13.14 12.46 -17.00
C LYS A 8 -13.40 10.95 -17.07
N LEU A 9 -12.81 10.18 -16.15
CA LEU A 9 -12.91 8.73 -16.06
C LEU A 9 -14.04 8.27 -15.13
N LEU A 10 -14.59 9.17 -14.31
CA LEU A 10 -15.63 8.89 -13.36
C LEU A 10 -16.54 10.13 -13.23
N ASP A 11 -17.76 10.08 -13.78
CA ASP A 11 -18.78 11.14 -13.61
C ASP A 11 -19.83 10.70 -12.57
N PRO A 12 -19.68 11.09 -11.29
CA PRO A 12 -20.65 10.73 -10.27
C PRO A 12 -22.05 11.29 -10.51
N LYS A 13 -22.21 12.40 -11.23
CA LYS A 13 -23.55 12.96 -11.50
C LYS A 13 -24.28 12.07 -12.50
N PHE A 14 -23.57 11.56 -13.51
CA PHE A 14 -24.12 10.60 -14.46
C PHE A 14 -24.55 9.31 -13.76
N LEU A 15 -23.68 8.70 -12.95
CA LEU A 15 -23.98 7.44 -12.25
C LEU A 15 -25.25 7.54 -11.39
N ARG A 16 -25.35 8.60 -10.57
CA ARG A 16 -26.52 8.85 -9.71
C ARG A 16 -27.79 9.09 -10.51
N GLY A 17 -27.70 9.81 -11.63
CA GLY A 17 -28.85 10.09 -12.49
C GLY A 17 -29.42 8.87 -13.22
N VAL A 18 -28.57 7.88 -13.54
CA VAL A 18 -28.99 6.65 -14.25
C VAL A 18 -29.55 5.60 -13.30
N PHE A 19 -28.95 5.45 -12.12
CA PHE A 19 -29.29 4.36 -11.20
C PHE A 19 -30.14 4.78 -9.98
N ASP A 20 -30.27 6.08 -9.71
CA ASP A 20 -30.94 6.64 -8.52
C ASP A 20 -30.38 6.07 -7.19
N ILE A 21 -29.06 5.95 -7.14
CA ILE A 21 -28.28 5.48 -5.98
C ILE A 21 -27.33 6.57 -5.52
N THR A 22 -26.97 6.54 -4.25
CA THR A 22 -26.10 7.55 -3.61
C THR A 22 -25.10 6.93 -2.63
N GLY A 23 -25.19 5.64 -2.35
CA GLY A 23 -24.52 4.95 -1.25
C GLY A 23 -25.34 4.91 0.05
N GLU A 24 -26.61 5.35 0.00
CA GLU A 24 -27.50 5.35 1.18
C GLU A 24 -27.65 3.94 1.77
N GLY A 25 -27.49 3.85 3.09
CA GLY A 25 -27.56 2.59 3.83
C GLY A 25 -26.24 1.83 3.91
N ILE A 26 -25.16 2.34 3.30
CA ILE A 26 -23.82 1.72 3.33
C ILE A 26 -22.88 2.52 4.23
N LYS A 27 -22.16 1.83 5.11
CA LYS A 27 -21.13 2.37 6.00
C LYS A 27 -19.74 2.08 5.46
N LEU A 28 -18.98 3.14 5.22
CA LEU A 28 -17.66 3.06 4.61
C LEU A 28 -16.59 3.60 5.57
N GLY A 29 -15.71 2.70 6.02
CA GLY A 29 -14.59 2.98 6.90
C GLY A 29 -13.32 3.39 6.16
N ILE A 30 -12.65 4.42 6.68
CA ILE A 30 -11.39 4.94 6.16
C ILE A 30 -10.30 4.75 7.21
N VAL A 31 -9.22 4.05 6.84
CA VAL A 31 -7.96 4.04 7.60
C VAL A 31 -6.93 4.90 6.87
N SER A 32 -6.54 6.02 7.47
CA SER A 32 -5.56 6.96 6.89
C SER A 32 -4.82 7.75 7.97
N THR A 33 -4.06 8.78 7.62
CA THR A 33 -3.21 9.53 8.57
C THR A 33 -4.02 10.44 9.50
N SER A 34 -4.77 11.43 8.98
CA SER A 34 -5.58 12.35 9.81
C SER A 34 -6.81 12.89 9.09
N PHE A 35 -7.82 13.27 9.87
CA PHE A 35 -9.06 13.85 9.35
C PHE A 35 -9.20 15.34 9.70
N GLY A 36 -9.31 15.65 11.00
CA GLY A 36 -9.55 17.00 11.53
C GLY A 36 -8.29 17.72 12.01
N ALA A 37 -7.12 17.08 11.95
CA ALA A 37 -5.87 17.63 12.49
C ALA A 37 -5.25 18.73 11.60
N SER A 38 -5.61 18.81 10.32
CA SER A 38 -5.06 19.78 9.36
C SER A 38 -5.80 21.12 9.37
N SER A 39 -5.04 22.22 9.33
CA SER A 39 -5.57 23.59 9.21
C SER A 39 -5.88 24.02 7.77
N ASP A 40 -5.48 23.22 6.77
CA ASP A 40 -5.40 23.69 5.38
C ASP A 40 -6.73 23.68 4.64
N VAL A 41 -7.75 23.05 5.22
CA VAL A 41 -9.05 22.92 4.58
C VAL A 41 -9.95 24.09 4.95
N LYS A 42 -10.32 24.90 3.95
CA LYS A 42 -11.31 25.97 4.12
C LYS A 42 -12.71 25.36 4.16
N GLU A 43 -13.51 25.69 5.17
CA GLU A 43 -14.92 25.28 5.23
C GLU A 43 -15.65 25.67 3.93
N ASN A 44 -16.04 24.67 3.14
CA ASN A 44 -16.86 24.82 1.94
C ASN A 44 -18.07 23.86 2.00
N VAL A 45 -18.91 23.84 0.97
CA VAL A 45 -20.15 23.02 0.98
C VAL A 45 -19.85 21.53 1.06
N THR A 46 -18.80 21.03 0.41
CA THR A 46 -18.38 19.63 0.52
C THR A 46 -17.95 19.33 1.95
N ASP A 47 -17.17 20.22 2.56
CA ASP A 47 -16.71 20.09 3.94
C ASP A 47 -17.80 20.24 4.99
N GLN A 48 -18.80 21.09 4.77
CA GLN A 48 -19.98 21.19 5.63
C GLN A 48 -20.75 19.87 5.65
N LYS A 49 -20.75 19.12 4.55
CA LYS A 49 -21.41 17.82 4.46
C LYS A 49 -20.55 16.68 5.00
N LEU A 50 -19.25 16.88 5.19
CA LEU A 50 -18.40 15.98 5.96
C LEU A 50 -18.57 16.12 7.48
N SER A 51 -19.40 17.05 7.96
CA SER A 51 -19.76 17.14 9.39
C SER A 51 -20.48 15.89 9.92
N SER A 52 -20.98 15.03 9.03
CA SER A 52 -21.58 13.73 9.39
C SER A 52 -20.59 12.57 9.43
N VAL A 53 -19.32 12.78 9.10
CA VAL A 53 -18.29 11.73 9.23
C VAL A 53 -18.13 11.38 10.71
N LYS A 54 -18.24 10.09 11.03
CA LYS A 54 -18.02 9.59 12.38
C LYS A 54 -16.54 9.26 12.56
N VAL A 55 -15.82 10.19 13.16
CA VAL A 55 -14.41 10.02 13.55
C VAL A 55 -14.33 9.16 14.81
N LEU A 56 -13.91 7.91 14.68
CA LEU A 56 -13.68 7.00 15.80
C LEU A 56 -12.39 7.34 16.55
N LYS A 57 -11.34 7.67 15.79
CA LYS A 57 -10.05 8.12 16.30
C LYS A 57 -9.37 9.03 15.29
N ASP A 58 -8.74 10.09 15.79
CA ASP A 58 -7.90 11.00 15.03
C ASP A 58 -6.64 11.35 15.84
N ILE A 59 -5.75 12.14 15.26
CA ILE A 59 -4.50 12.59 15.88
C ILE A 59 -4.52 14.09 16.22
N PRO A 60 -3.61 14.56 17.13
CA PRO A 60 -3.44 15.98 17.41
C PRO A 60 -2.90 16.77 16.21
N SER A 61 -3.17 18.08 16.17
CA SER A 61 -2.70 19.01 15.12
C SER A 61 -1.17 19.18 15.07
N GLU A 62 -0.48 18.84 16.15
CA GLU A 62 0.98 18.92 16.28
C GLU A 62 1.69 17.67 15.73
N SER A 63 0.92 16.66 15.33
CA SER A 63 1.43 15.43 14.74
C SER A 63 2.13 15.69 13.42
N VAL A 64 3.19 14.92 13.13
CA VAL A 64 3.83 14.94 11.80
C VAL A 64 2.91 14.36 10.71
N TYR A 65 1.86 13.66 11.13
CA TYR A 65 0.82 13.08 10.29
C TYR A 65 -0.46 13.93 10.19
N ALA A 66 -0.47 15.17 10.73
CA ALA A 66 -1.61 16.08 10.71
C ALA A 66 -1.84 16.75 9.33
N THR A 67 -1.75 15.96 8.25
CA THR A 67 -1.84 16.41 6.85
C THR A 67 -3.28 16.66 6.39
N GLY A 68 -4.26 15.95 6.95
CA GLY A 68 -5.66 15.96 6.52
C GLY A 68 -5.96 15.00 5.37
N GLU A 69 -5.06 14.07 5.04
CA GLU A 69 -5.24 13.10 3.95
C GLU A 69 -6.53 12.31 4.06
N GLY A 70 -6.85 11.79 5.25
CA GLY A 70 -8.09 11.06 5.52
C GLY A 70 -9.34 11.88 5.21
N ARG A 71 -9.28 13.20 5.43
CA ARG A 71 -10.36 14.11 5.02
C ARG A 71 -10.40 14.31 3.51
N ALA A 72 -9.26 14.40 2.83
CA ALA A 72 -9.21 14.45 1.37
C ALA A 72 -9.83 13.19 0.75
N LEU A 73 -9.50 12.00 1.28
CA LEU A 73 -10.10 10.73 0.87
C LEU A 73 -11.62 10.72 1.08
N ALA A 74 -12.10 11.19 2.23
CA ALA A 74 -13.54 11.30 2.51
C ALA A 74 -14.24 12.24 1.52
N GLN A 75 -13.59 13.31 1.04
CA GLN A 75 -14.14 14.17 -0.02
C GLN A 75 -14.26 13.44 -1.36
N LEU A 76 -13.32 12.54 -1.69
CA LEU A 76 -13.41 11.71 -2.90
C LEU A 76 -14.57 10.73 -2.79
N VAL A 77 -14.66 9.98 -1.69
CA VAL A 77 -15.80 9.08 -1.42
C VAL A 77 -17.11 9.84 -1.51
N TYR A 78 -17.22 11.00 -0.86
CA TYR A 78 -18.44 11.82 -0.88
C TYR A 78 -18.84 12.27 -2.30
N LYS A 79 -17.87 12.52 -3.20
CA LYS A 79 -18.18 12.85 -4.59
C LYS A 79 -18.84 11.69 -5.32
N VAL A 80 -18.40 10.46 -5.06
CA VAL A 80 -18.90 9.24 -5.70
C VAL A 80 -20.20 8.74 -5.04
N ALA A 81 -20.16 8.52 -3.73
CA ALA A 81 -21.23 7.98 -2.90
C ALA A 81 -21.62 8.95 -1.76
N PRO A 82 -22.30 10.06 -2.07
CA PRO A 82 -22.63 11.12 -1.11
C PRO A 82 -23.64 10.73 -0.02
N GLY A 83 -24.31 9.58 -0.17
CA GLY A 83 -25.30 9.05 0.76
C GLY A 83 -24.72 8.03 1.75
N SER A 84 -23.47 7.58 1.56
CA SER A 84 -22.81 6.66 2.49
C SER A 84 -22.53 7.31 3.84
N GLU A 85 -22.67 6.53 4.90
CA GLU A 85 -22.17 6.90 6.23
C GLU A 85 -20.66 6.64 6.25
N ILE A 86 -19.86 7.70 6.39
CA ILE A 86 -18.40 7.57 6.40
C ILE A 86 -17.91 7.48 7.84
N LEU A 87 -17.12 6.45 8.13
CA LEU A 87 -16.39 6.25 9.38
C LEU A 87 -14.91 6.55 9.14
N PHE A 88 -14.23 7.17 10.10
CA PHE A 88 -12.79 7.42 10.01
C PHE A 88 -12.07 6.90 11.24
N HIS A 89 -10.92 6.26 11.03
CA HIS A 89 -9.98 5.93 12.08
C HIS A 89 -8.54 6.18 11.59
N THR A 90 -7.75 6.92 12.37
CA THR A 90 -6.32 7.07 12.06
C THR A 90 -5.56 5.75 12.19
N GLY A 91 -4.72 5.41 11.22
CA GLY A 91 -3.76 4.30 11.30
C GLY A 91 -2.53 4.63 12.14
N VAL A 92 -2.47 5.81 12.77
CA VAL A 92 -1.32 6.31 13.53
C VAL A 92 -1.51 6.04 15.03
N SER A 93 -0.47 5.53 15.66
CA SER A 93 -0.36 5.29 17.10
C SER A 93 0.01 6.57 17.88
N GLY A 94 -0.27 6.56 19.19
CA GLY A 94 0.10 7.66 20.08
C GLY A 94 -0.38 9.03 19.61
N SER A 95 0.51 10.04 19.69
CA SER A 95 0.28 11.40 19.20
C SER A 95 0.78 11.63 17.76
N GLY A 96 1.35 10.62 17.09
CA GLY A 96 1.98 10.80 15.78
C GLY A 96 3.16 11.76 15.80
N SER A 97 4.00 11.70 16.83
CA SER A 97 5.17 12.57 16.99
C SER A 97 6.41 12.02 16.28
N SER A 98 6.40 10.75 15.86
CA SER A 98 7.48 10.09 15.13
C SER A 98 6.94 9.43 13.86
N LEU A 99 7.77 9.34 12.81
CA LEU A 99 7.42 8.59 11.59
C LEU A 99 7.21 7.09 11.87
N SER A 100 7.75 6.54 12.96
CA SER A 100 7.48 5.17 13.41
C SER A 100 6.09 4.97 14.02
N ASP A 101 5.34 6.06 14.26
CA ASP A 101 4.03 5.96 14.90
C ASP A 101 2.96 5.44 13.94
N LEU A 102 3.21 5.45 12.63
CA LEU A 102 2.45 4.66 11.66
C LEU A 102 3.06 3.26 11.62
N ASN A 103 2.37 2.29 12.20
CA ASN A 103 2.84 0.91 12.37
C ASN A 103 1.68 -0.10 12.32
N GLU A 104 2.03 -1.39 12.29
CA GLU A 104 1.06 -2.48 12.14
C GLU A 104 0.07 -2.56 13.31
N SER A 105 0.51 -2.34 14.54
CA SER A 105 -0.38 -2.39 15.71
C SER A 105 -1.50 -1.36 15.65
N SER A 106 -1.19 -0.11 15.28
CA SER A 106 -2.23 0.92 15.11
C SER A 106 -3.08 0.71 13.86
N PHE A 107 -2.52 0.15 12.79
CA PHE A 107 -3.28 -0.27 11.61
C PHE A 107 -4.30 -1.35 11.95
N ILE A 108 -3.87 -2.44 12.59
CA ILE A 108 -4.73 -3.55 13.05
C ILE A 108 -5.83 -3.01 13.95
N THR A 109 -5.49 -2.15 14.91
CA THR A 109 -6.48 -1.52 15.80
C THR A 109 -7.51 -0.73 14.99
N ALA A 110 -7.09 0.03 13.99
CA ALA A 110 -8.00 0.81 13.15
C ALA A 110 -9.00 -0.07 12.39
N VAL A 111 -8.50 -1.14 11.74
CA VAL A 111 -9.34 -2.11 11.01
C VAL A 111 -10.37 -2.74 11.96
N ARG A 112 -9.93 -3.24 13.12
CA ARG A 112 -10.83 -3.89 14.09
C ARG A 112 -11.86 -2.93 14.70
N GLU A 113 -11.51 -1.68 14.95
CA GLU A 113 -12.47 -0.69 15.47
C GLU A 113 -13.49 -0.26 14.42
N LEU A 114 -13.11 -0.20 13.13
CA LEU A 114 -14.05 0.04 12.03
C LEU A 114 -14.98 -1.16 11.82
N GLN A 115 -14.45 -2.38 11.87
CA GLN A 115 -15.24 -3.63 11.87
C GLN A 115 -16.26 -3.63 13.01
N LYS A 116 -15.84 -3.35 14.26
CA LYS A 116 -16.75 -3.24 15.43
C LYS A 116 -17.77 -2.10 15.30
N ALA A 117 -17.44 -1.03 14.58
CA ALA A 117 -18.37 0.06 14.29
C ALA A 117 -19.43 -0.32 13.23
N GLY A 118 -19.31 -1.51 12.64
CA GLY A 118 -20.20 -2.07 11.63
C GLY A 118 -19.99 -1.42 10.26
N ALA A 119 -18.74 -1.22 9.86
CA ALA A 119 -18.42 -0.87 8.49
C ALA A 119 -18.80 -2.03 7.55
N ASP A 120 -19.41 -1.70 6.41
CA ASP A 120 -19.72 -2.65 5.34
C ASP A 120 -18.55 -2.71 4.34
N ILE A 121 -17.89 -1.57 4.15
CA ILE A 121 -16.69 -1.41 3.33
C ILE A 121 -15.61 -0.78 4.21
N ILE A 122 -14.38 -1.29 4.14
CA ILE A 122 -13.21 -0.62 4.71
C ILE A 122 -12.22 -0.39 3.60
N PHE A 123 -11.61 0.79 3.55
CA PHE A 123 -10.41 0.98 2.76
C PHE A 123 -9.31 1.70 3.51
N ASP A 124 -8.07 1.40 3.13
CA ASP A 124 -6.88 2.07 3.62
C ASP A 124 -5.99 2.59 2.50
N ASP A 125 -5.23 3.63 2.85
CA ASP A 125 -4.13 4.16 2.03
C ASP A 125 -2.81 4.21 2.80
N ILE A 126 -2.66 3.34 3.80
CA ILE A 126 -1.56 3.40 4.75
C ILE A 126 -0.27 2.91 4.08
N ALA A 127 0.61 3.86 3.77
CA ALA A 127 1.94 3.58 3.28
C ALA A 127 2.94 3.40 4.43
N GLY A 128 4.02 2.65 4.18
CA GLY A 128 5.18 2.63 5.07
C GLY A 128 5.10 1.66 6.26
N LEU A 129 4.11 0.76 6.29
CA LEU A 129 4.17 -0.44 7.13
C LEU A 129 5.41 -1.28 6.77
N SER A 130 5.89 -2.05 7.74
CA SER A 130 7.11 -2.86 7.61
C SER A 130 6.89 -4.35 7.93
N PRO A 131 5.84 -5.00 7.39
CA PRO A 131 5.62 -6.43 7.57
C PRO A 131 6.70 -7.25 6.84
N PRO A 132 6.86 -8.53 7.20
CA PRO A 132 7.66 -9.45 6.39
C PRO A 132 7.15 -9.52 4.94
N LEU A 133 8.07 -9.65 3.98
CA LEU A 133 7.70 -9.67 2.56
C LEU A 133 7.22 -11.05 2.07
N PHE A 134 7.71 -12.13 2.68
CA PHE A 134 7.55 -13.50 2.20
C PHE A 134 6.52 -14.32 2.98
N GLU A 135 5.78 -13.71 3.89
CA GLU A 135 4.68 -14.33 4.63
C GLU A 135 3.63 -13.29 4.97
N ASP A 136 2.40 -13.74 5.21
CA ASP A 136 1.36 -12.85 5.69
C ASP A 136 1.56 -12.59 7.18
N GLY A 137 1.56 -11.31 7.56
CA GLY A 137 1.65 -10.86 8.95
C GLY A 137 0.29 -10.51 9.56
N GLU A 138 0.28 -10.13 10.84
CA GLU A 138 -0.94 -9.83 11.61
C GLU A 138 -1.82 -8.74 10.98
N ALA A 139 -1.22 -7.81 10.21
CA ALA A 139 -1.97 -6.80 9.47
C ALA A 139 -2.83 -7.41 8.34
N VAL A 140 -2.34 -8.47 7.67
CA VAL A 140 -3.11 -9.23 6.68
C VAL A 140 -4.18 -10.07 7.38
N GLU A 141 -3.86 -10.73 8.49
CA GLU A 141 -4.85 -11.48 9.29
C GLU A 141 -6.03 -10.59 9.73
N ALA A 142 -5.76 -9.33 10.09
CA ALA A 142 -6.81 -8.37 10.44
C ALA A 142 -7.74 -8.00 9.27
N ILE A 143 -7.21 -7.97 8.05
CA ILE A 143 -8.00 -7.77 6.83
C ILE A 143 -8.82 -9.02 6.53
N ASP A 144 -8.19 -10.18 6.57
CA ASP A 144 -8.84 -11.46 6.25
C ASP A 144 -10.02 -11.72 7.20
N ASP A 145 -9.89 -11.40 8.49
CA ASP A 145 -11.00 -11.46 9.44
C ASP A 145 -12.12 -10.46 9.14
N ALA A 146 -11.80 -9.25 8.66
CA ALA A 146 -12.82 -8.29 8.25
C ALA A 146 -13.59 -8.81 7.03
N VAL A 147 -12.88 -9.35 6.05
CA VAL A 147 -13.48 -9.94 4.84
C VAL A 147 -14.30 -11.19 5.17
N ALA A 148 -13.85 -12.01 6.13
CA ALA A 148 -14.59 -13.17 6.62
C ALA A 148 -15.93 -12.79 7.29
N ASP A 149 -16.00 -11.60 7.89
CA ASP A 149 -17.24 -11.01 8.42
C ASP A 149 -18.14 -10.37 7.34
N GLY A 150 -17.76 -10.49 6.06
CA GLY A 150 -18.53 -9.98 4.92
C GLY A 150 -18.16 -8.57 4.48
N ILE A 151 -17.17 -7.94 5.12
CA ILE A 151 -16.76 -6.56 4.80
C ILE A 151 -15.95 -6.54 3.50
N VAL A 152 -16.31 -5.68 2.56
CA VAL A 152 -15.47 -5.45 1.38
C VAL A 152 -14.25 -4.63 1.81
N TYR A 153 -13.06 -5.21 1.69
CA TYR A 153 -11.82 -4.53 2.03
C TYR A 153 -11.06 -4.08 0.77
N LEU A 154 -10.74 -2.79 0.66
CA LEU A 154 -9.91 -2.23 -0.41
C LEU A 154 -8.63 -1.62 0.15
N THR A 155 -7.54 -1.66 -0.60
CA THR A 155 -6.26 -1.07 -0.16
C THR A 155 -5.52 -0.46 -1.34
N ALA A 156 -4.85 0.67 -1.10
CA ALA A 156 -4.01 1.28 -2.12
C ALA A 156 -2.81 0.37 -2.44
N ALA A 157 -2.49 0.19 -3.74
CA ALA A 157 -1.34 -0.66 -4.12
C ALA A 157 0.01 -0.11 -3.58
N GLY A 158 0.07 1.21 -3.38
CA GLY A 158 1.27 1.93 -3.01
C GLY A 158 1.93 2.63 -4.19
N ASN A 159 2.91 3.47 -3.87
CA ASN A 159 3.45 4.51 -4.75
C ASN A 159 4.94 4.30 -5.07
N ASN A 160 5.41 3.05 -4.95
CA ASN A 160 6.84 2.69 -5.00
C ASN A 160 7.28 2.16 -6.37
N GLY A 161 6.39 2.15 -7.38
CA GLY A 161 6.68 1.75 -8.75
C GLY A 161 7.31 0.37 -8.82
N THR A 162 8.56 0.30 -9.28
CA THR A 162 9.38 -0.92 -9.35
C THR A 162 10.69 -0.75 -8.57
N ILE A 163 10.71 0.13 -7.55
CA ILE A 163 11.91 0.41 -6.76
C ILE A 163 12.09 -0.71 -5.73
N THR A 164 12.79 -1.75 -6.15
CA THR A 164 13.09 -2.96 -5.37
C THR A 164 14.32 -3.66 -5.95
N TYR A 165 14.99 -4.43 -5.10
CA TYR A 165 16.01 -5.41 -5.48
C TYR A 165 15.57 -6.78 -4.97
N GLU A 166 15.84 -7.82 -5.75
CA GLU A 166 15.58 -9.22 -5.38
C GLU A 166 16.60 -10.10 -6.07
N ASP A 167 17.30 -10.95 -5.31
CA ASP A 167 18.28 -11.88 -5.87
C ASP A 167 18.63 -13.00 -4.87
N GLU A 168 19.31 -14.03 -5.35
CA GLU A 168 19.96 -15.03 -4.52
C GLU A 168 21.00 -14.36 -3.61
N TYR A 169 21.02 -14.74 -2.33
CA TYR A 169 22.06 -14.25 -1.43
C TYR A 169 23.41 -14.88 -1.77
N ARG A 170 24.31 -14.05 -2.31
CA ARG A 170 25.70 -14.43 -2.61
C ARG A 170 26.64 -13.98 -1.49
N PRO A 171 27.08 -14.89 -0.59
CA PRO A 171 28.04 -14.56 0.45
C PRO A 171 29.42 -14.26 -0.14
N SER A 172 30.05 -13.16 0.28
CA SER A 172 31.37 -12.75 -0.18
C SER A 172 32.31 -12.43 0.99
N LYS A 173 32.79 -11.19 1.10
CA LYS A 173 33.80 -10.79 2.10
C LYS A 173 33.19 -10.59 3.49
N GLU A 174 33.96 -10.91 4.52
CA GLU A 174 33.60 -10.64 5.91
C GLU A 174 34.10 -9.26 6.39
N PHE A 175 33.35 -8.65 7.29
CA PHE A 175 33.75 -7.46 8.05
C PHE A 175 33.26 -7.56 9.49
N GLU A 176 33.86 -6.79 10.40
CA GLU A 176 33.51 -6.79 11.82
C GLU A 176 33.07 -5.39 12.24
N LEU A 177 31.93 -5.30 12.93
CA LEU A 177 31.39 -4.07 13.53
C LEU A 177 30.85 -4.41 14.91
N ASP A 178 31.24 -3.66 15.94
CA ASP A 178 30.79 -3.86 17.33
C ASP A 178 30.92 -5.30 17.87
N ASN A 179 31.98 -6.01 17.47
CA ASN A 179 32.24 -7.44 17.78
C ASN A 179 31.25 -8.43 17.12
N VAL A 180 30.49 -7.98 16.13
CA VAL A 180 29.64 -8.82 15.27
C VAL A 180 30.35 -8.98 13.93
N ILE A 181 30.52 -10.23 13.50
CA ILE A 181 31.06 -10.56 12.17
C ILE A 181 29.89 -10.61 11.19
N PHE A 182 30.02 -9.89 10.09
CA PHE A 182 29.07 -9.88 8.99
C PHE A 182 29.72 -10.44 7.74
N GLN A 183 28.91 -11.09 6.91
CA GLN A 183 29.26 -11.50 5.56
C GLN A 183 28.51 -10.61 4.56
N ALA A 184 29.25 -9.86 3.74
CA ALA A 184 28.68 -8.96 2.76
C ALA A 184 28.09 -9.73 1.56
N HIS A 185 26.94 -9.27 1.09
CA HIS A 185 26.32 -9.71 -0.15
C HIS A 185 27.08 -9.19 -1.38
N ASP A 186 27.22 -10.03 -2.41
CA ASP A 186 27.68 -9.66 -3.74
C ASP A 186 26.49 -9.34 -4.65
N PHE A 187 26.30 -8.06 -4.99
CA PHE A 187 25.23 -7.59 -5.86
C PHE A 187 25.45 -7.96 -7.34
N ASP A 188 26.69 -8.17 -7.79
CA ASP A 188 26.96 -8.55 -9.18
C ASP A 188 26.69 -10.06 -9.37
N PRO A 189 25.79 -10.47 -10.28
CA PRO A 189 25.46 -11.88 -10.50
C PRO A 189 26.50 -12.60 -11.37
N THR A 190 27.57 -11.93 -11.79
CA THR A 190 28.65 -12.50 -12.62
C THR A 190 29.85 -12.97 -11.77
N ASP A 191 30.98 -13.28 -12.41
CA ASP A 191 32.23 -13.64 -11.70
C ASP A 191 32.94 -12.42 -11.06
N ARG A 192 32.43 -11.20 -11.29
CA ARG A 192 32.92 -9.99 -10.63
C ARG A 192 32.29 -9.90 -9.24
N VAL A 193 33.07 -9.38 -8.29
CA VAL A 193 32.56 -9.08 -6.95
C VAL A 193 32.26 -7.60 -6.87
N ASP A 194 31.00 -7.28 -6.57
CA ASP A 194 30.53 -5.95 -6.21
C ASP A 194 29.72 -5.99 -4.92
N LEU A 195 30.27 -5.43 -3.85
CA LEU A 195 29.65 -5.48 -2.52
C LEU A 195 28.70 -4.31 -2.26
N PHE A 196 28.57 -3.40 -3.23
CA PHE A 196 27.87 -2.16 -3.05
C PHE A 196 26.86 -1.98 -4.16
N GLN A 197 25.69 -1.48 -3.82
CA GLN A 197 24.79 -0.86 -4.77
C GLN A 197 25.03 0.65 -4.71
N ASP A 198 25.53 1.23 -5.80
CA ASP A 198 25.66 2.68 -5.93
C ASP A 198 24.28 3.35 -5.91
N ILE A 199 24.18 4.45 -5.17
CA ILE A 199 22.97 5.26 -5.04
C ILE A 199 23.31 6.72 -5.28
N VAL A 200 22.50 7.39 -6.10
CA VAL A 200 22.58 8.84 -6.29
C VAL A 200 21.22 9.46 -6.04
N ALA A 201 21.09 10.22 -4.97
CA ALA A 201 19.85 10.94 -4.67
C ALA A 201 19.59 12.02 -5.72
N GLY A 202 18.32 12.27 -6.04
CA GLY A 202 17.94 13.30 -7.01
C GLY A 202 18.29 14.73 -6.59
N GLU A 203 18.05 15.69 -7.48
CA GLU A 203 18.39 17.11 -7.28
C GLU A 203 17.71 17.77 -6.07
N ASN A 204 16.63 17.17 -5.55
CA ASN A 204 15.90 17.65 -4.37
C ASN A 204 16.21 16.85 -3.10
N GLY A 205 17.13 15.89 -3.17
CA GLY A 205 17.31 14.88 -2.14
C GLY A 205 16.20 13.83 -2.19
N ALA A 206 16.19 12.91 -1.23
CA ALA A 206 15.17 11.87 -1.12
C ALA A 206 15.10 11.32 0.31
N LEU A 207 13.93 10.85 0.72
CA LEU A 207 13.79 9.96 1.86
C LEU A 207 14.00 8.53 1.37
N LEU A 208 15.01 7.86 1.90
CA LEU A 208 15.30 6.47 1.63
C LEU A 208 14.70 5.60 2.74
N LYS A 209 13.86 4.64 2.37
CA LYS A 209 13.25 3.70 3.30
C LYS A 209 13.16 2.28 2.73
N PRO A 210 14.28 1.59 2.46
CA PRO A 210 14.27 0.20 2.06
C PRO A 210 13.80 -0.68 3.21
N LEU A 211 12.89 -1.61 2.89
CA LEU A 211 12.43 -2.68 3.73
C LEU A 211 13.05 -3.98 3.22
N LEU A 212 14.07 -4.48 3.91
CA LEU A 212 14.83 -5.69 3.56
C LEU A 212 14.21 -6.90 4.24
N SER A 213 13.89 -7.94 3.48
CA SER A 213 13.52 -9.27 3.96
C SER A 213 14.33 -10.38 3.28
N TRP A 214 14.31 -11.56 3.89
CA TRP A 214 14.97 -12.78 3.40
C TRP A 214 14.04 -13.98 3.57
N ASP A 215 14.35 -15.10 2.92
CA ASP A 215 13.55 -16.34 2.97
C ASP A 215 13.68 -17.10 4.32
N SER A 216 13.41 -16.41 5.42
CA SER A 216 13.14 -17.00 6.74
C SER A 216 11.75 -16.59 7.21
N SER A 217 11.15 -17.40 8.07
CA SER A 217 9.90 -17.04 8.74
C SER A 217 10.20 -16.26 10.01
N THR A 218 9.39 -15.25 10.30
CA THR A 218 9.42 -14.50 11.57
C THR A 218 9.21 -15.38 12.80
N ARG A 219 8.73 -16.62 12.64
CA ARG A 219 8.50 -17.56 13.76
C ARG A 219 9.63 -18.55 14.01
N GLU A 220 10.54 -18.74 13.06
CA GLU A 220 11.71 -19.62 13.16
C GLU A 220 12.90 -18.97 12.44
N GLU A 221 13.50 -17.93 13.04
CA GLU A 221 14.59 -17.22 12.39
C GLU A 221 15.87 -18.06 12.29
N SER A 222 16.28 -18.29 11.05
CA SER A 222 17.54 -18.95 10.74
C SER A 222 18.63 -18.00 10.27
N SER A 223 18.30 -16.75 9.95
CA SER A 223 19.22 -15.74 9.40
C SER A 223 19.04 -14.40 10.11
N GLU A 224 19.99 -13.49 9.95
CA GLU A 224 19.86 -12.11 10.44
C GLU A 224 20.64 -11.19 9.50
N LEU A 225 19.95 -10.27 8.83
CA LEU A 225 20.53 -9.39 7.82
C LEU A 225 20.26 -7.93 8.11
N PHE A 226 21.28 -7.12 7.87
CA PHE A 226 21.21 -5.67 7.99
C PHE A 226 21.58 -5.00 6.67
N LEU A 227 20.85 -3.94 6.34
CA LEU A 227 21.20 -3.03 5.27
C LEU A 227 21.94 -1.83 5.86
N PHE A 228 23.15 -1.61 5.37
CA PHE A 228 24.00 -0.49 5.75
C PHE A 228 23.94 0.57 4.67
N VAL A 229 23.79 1.82 5.08
CA VAL A 229 23.93 3.00 4.21
C VAL A 229 25.30 3.61 4.48
N LEU A 230 26.10 3.75 3.43
CA LEU A 230 27.49 4.21 3.52
C LEU A 230 27.72 5.48 2.71
N ASP A 231 28.71 6.28 3.11
CA ASP A 231 29.19 7.46 2.36
C ASP A 231 30.34 7.16 1.39
N SER A 232 30.89 5.94 1.44
CA SER A 232 31.99 5.45 0.61
C SER A 232 31.84 3.95 0.31
N PRO A 233 32.34 3.47 -0.85
CA PRO A 233 32.24 2.06 -1.27
C PRO A 233 33.36 1.23 -0.64
N GLU A 234 33.45 1.27 0.69
CA GLU A 234 34.38 0.49 1.49
C GLU A 234 33.58 -0.35 2.49
N LEU A 235 34.13 -1.50 2.94
CA LEU A 235 33.44 -2.35 3.90
C LEU A 235 33.03 -1.53 5.14
N PRO A 236 31.86 -1.80 5.76
CA PRO A 236 31.34 -0.97 6.84
C PRO A 236 32.31 -0.84 8.03
N THR A 237 32.45 0.40 8.50
CA THR A 237 33.19 0.82 9.70
C THR A 237 32.41 1.94 10.38
N GLU A 238 32.69 2.22 11.65
CA GLU A 238 32.13 3.40 12.33
C GLU A 238 32.37 4.73 11.58
N SER A 239 33.39 4.81 10.72
CA SER A 239 33.74 6.04 10.01
C SER A 239 32.96 6.30 8.71
N ASN A 240 32.42 5.27 8.05
CA ASN A 240 31.72 5.43 6.77
C ASN A 240 30.23 5.06 6.81
N ILE A 241 29.76 4.46 7.89
CA ILE A 241 28.34 4.17 8.09
C ILE A 241 27.59 5.47 8.38
N VAL A 242 26.61 5.80 7.55
CA VAL A 242 25.67 6.90 7.80
C VAL A 242 24.36 6.43 8.40
N ASN A 243 23.96 5.17 8.15
CA ASN A 243 22.80 4.55 8.79
C ASN A 243 22.86 3.01 8.73
N ILE A 244 22.13 2.34 9.62
CA ILE A 244 21.96 0.87 9.64
C ILE A 244 20.47 0.58 9.83
N SER A 245 19.96 -0.44 9.15
CA SER A 245 18.60 -0.91 9.36
C SER A 245 18.36 -1.51 10.75
N THR A 246 17.09 -1.57 11.13
CA THR A 246 16.60 -2.10 12.39
C THR A 246 15.32 -2.89 12.13
N ILE A 247 15.14 -4.05 12.78
CA ILE A 247 14.11 -4.22 13.82
C ILE A 247 12.81 -3.38 13.74
N PRO A 248 11.84 -3.52 12.80
CA PRO A 248 10.66 -2.66 12.78
C PRO A 248 9.80 -2.71 14.05
N SER A 249 9.57 -3.91 14.60
CA SER A 249 8.89 -4.08 15.90
C SER A 249 9.89 -4.33 17.03
N LYS A 250 9.62 -3.74 18.21
CA LYS A 250 10.36 -4.04 19.46
C LYS A 250 9.67 -5.08 20.33
N GLU A 251 8.45 -5.50 19.98
CA GLU A 251 7.64 -6.42 20.79
C GLU A 251 7.89 -7.89 20.42
N THR A 252 8.34 -8.14 19.19
CA THR A 252 8.85 -9.42 18.69
C THR A 252 10.38 -9.40 18.79
N VAL A 253 10.96 -10.52 19.26
CA VAL A 253 12.41 -10.60 19.54
C VAL A 253 13.21 -10.84 18.26
N GLU A 254 12.58 -11.33 17.19
CA GLU A 254 13.21 -11.66 15.92
C GLU A 254 12.18 -11.50 14.78
N GLU A 255 12.55 -10.81 13.68
CA GLU A 255 11.71 -10.70 12.47
C GLU A 255 12.60 -10.88 11.21
N ALA A 256 12.06 -11.52 10.16
CA ALA A 256 12.70 -11.72 8.86
C ALA A 256 12.77 -10.43 8.03
N VAL A 257 12.84 -9.29 8.70
CA VAL A 257 12.71 -7.98 8.09
C VAL A 257 13.50 -6.94 8.87
N THR A 258 14.18 -6.05 8.15
CA THR A 258 14.75 -4.83 8.70
C THR A 258 14.37 -3.63 7.85
N THR A 259 14.16 -2.49 8.49
CA THR A 259 13.85 -1.22 7.82
C THR A 259 14.81 -0.15 8.28
N GLN A 260 15.06 0.84 7.44
CA GLN A 260 15.84 2.03 7.81
C GLN A 260 15.17 3.27 7.28
N LEU A 261 15.50 4.43 7.85
CA LEU A 261 15.01 5.71 7.37
C LEU A 261 16.16 6.70 7.30
N TYR A 262 16.49 7.17 6.09
CA TYR A 262 17.57 8.12 5.87
C TYR A 262 17.17 9.22 4.89
N SER A 263 17.32 10.48 5.30
CA SER A 263 17.10 11.64 4.43
C SER A 263 18.38 12.01 3.69
N ALA A 264 18.47 11.61 2.43
CA ALA A 264 19.59 11.94 1.56
C ALA A 264 19.52 13.40 1.09
N ALA A 265 20.65 14.08 1.12
CA ALA A 265 20.79 15.44 0.60
C ALA A 265 20.72 15.46 -0.94
N PRO A 266 20.42 16.63 -1.55
CA PRO A 266 20.49 16.82 -3.00
C PRO A 266 21.76 16.27 -3.64
N ASN A 267 21.61 15.42 -4.67
CA ASN A 267 22.72 14.83 -5.42
C ASN A 267 23.73 14.04 -4.55
N GLN A 268 23.33 13.61 -3.35
CA GLN A 268 24.21 12.86 -2.47
C GLN A 268 24.48 11.48 -3.06
N LYS A 269 25.76 11.14 -3.19
CA LYS A 269 26.19 9.78 -3.50
C LYS A 269 26.27 8.97 -2.22
N LEU A 270 25.66 7.78 -2.23
CA LEU A 270 25.61 6.82 -1.14
C LEU A 270 25.82 5.41 -1.70
N TYR A 271 25.98 4.45 -0.79
CA TYR A 271 26.12 3.04 -1.14
C TYR A 271 25.29 2.19 -0.18
N TYR A 272 24.60 1.18 -0.70
CA TYR A 272 24.03 0.12 0.14
C TYR A 272 24.95 -1.09 0.13
N THR A 273 25.13 -1.70 1.30
CA THR A 273 25.63 -3.08 1.43
C THR A 273 24.69 -3.86 2.33
N ILE A 274 24.53 -5.15 2.05
CA ILE A 274 23.74 -6.07 2.89
C ILE A 274 24.71 -7.00 3.61
N GLY A 275 24.65 -7.04 4.94
CA GLY A 275 25.49 -7.89 5.78
C GLY A 275 24.66 -8.94 6.51
N HIS A 276 25.01 -10.21 6.34
CA HIS A 276 24.47 -11.34 7.11
C HIS A 276 25.32 -11.58 8.35
N VAL A 277 24.72 -11.70 9.53
CA VAL A 277 25.42 -12.02 10.78
C VAL A 277 25.99 -13.44 10.73
N VAL A 278 27.30 -13.59 10.97
CA VAL A 278 27.99 -14.88 10.95
C VAL A 278 28.15 -15.40 12.38
N ASN A 279 27.38 -16.43 12.74
CA ASN A 279 27.57 -17.22 13.95
C ASN A 279 27.02 -18.66 13.79
N GLU A 280 27.18 -19.51 14.80
CA GLU A 280 26.77 -20.92 14.74
C GLU A 280 25.25 -21.15 14.59
N ASN A 281 24.43 -20.14 14.90
CA ASN A 281 22.97 -20.21 14.88
C ASN A 281 22.34 -19.49 13.68
N LYS A 282 23.08 -18.63 12.97
CA LYS A 282 22.59 -17.84 11.83
C LYS A 282 23.19 -18.38 10.52
N LYS A 283 22.36 -19.04 9.73
CA LYS A 283 22.65 -19.57 8.39
C LYS A 283 22.35 -18.49 7.36
N PRO A 284 23.14 -18.38 6.28
CA PRO A 284 22.82 -17.47 5.20
C PRO A 284 21.47 -17.85 4.55
N PRO A 285 20.63 -16.86 4.20
CA PRO A 285 19.40 -17.10 3.45
C PRO A 285 19.73 -17.55 2.02
N SER A 286 18.74 -18.05 1.29
CA SER A 286 18.89 -18.33 -0.15
C SER A 286 18.45 -17.14 -0.99
N LEU A 287 17.45 -16.39 -0.53
CA LEU A 287 16.83 -15.28 -1.25
C LEU A 287 16.82 -14.03 -0.37
N ILE A 288 17.15 -12.90 -0.96
CA ILE A 288 16.97 -11.59 -0.33
C ILE A 288 16.14 -10.68 -1.23
N LYS A 289 15.38 -9.81 -0.59
CA LYS A 289 14.60 -8.78 -1.27
C LYS A 289 14.55 -7.53 -0.43
N TRP A 290 14.76 -6.37 -1.05
CA TRP A 290 14.30 -5.12 -0.42
C TRP A 290 13.32 -4.40 -1.33
N VAL A 291 12.27 -3.82 -0.74
CA VAL A 291 11.30 -2.95 -1.41
C VAL A 291 11.41 -1.55 -0.86
N SER A 292 11.24 -0.52 -1.68
CA SER A 292 11.08 0.83 -1.14
C SER A 292 9.76 0.94 -0.40
N ALA A 293 9.81 1.44 0.83
CA ALA A 293 8.67 1.85 1.63
C ALA A 293 8.59 3.39 1.74
N ALA A 294 9.31 4.13 0.87
CA ALA A 294 9.43 5.59 0.92
C ALA A 294 8.22 6.34 0.32
N ASN A 295 7.17 5.61 -0.09
CA ASN A 295 5.93 6.14 -0.66
C ASN A 295 6.19 7.09 -1.85
N GLY A 296 7.17 6.73 -2.70
CA GLY A 296 7.54 7.50 -3.86
C GLY A 296 8.51 8.68 -3.63
N SER A 297 8.97 8.92 -2.39
CA SER A 297 9.96 9.98 -2.11
C SER A 297 11.30 9.74 -2.81
N ASP A 298 11.61 8.50 -3.18
CA ASP A 298 12.85 8.06 -3.80
C ASP A 298 12.73 7.80 -5.31
N ARG A 299 11.63 8.21 -5.96
CA ARG A 299 11.44 8.06 -7.42
C ARG A 299 12.50 8.74 -8.28
N SER A 300 13.19 9.74 -7.73
CA SER A 300 14.28 10.45 -8.42
C SER A 300 15.67 9.90 -8.10
N VAL A 301 15.75 8.85 -7.29
CA VAL A 301 17.01 8.22 -6.89
C VAL A 301 17.43 7.23 -7.96
N GLU A 302 18.69 7.31 -8.36
CA GLU A 302 19.32 6.31 -9.23
C GLU A 302 19.89 5.17 -8.36
N TYR A 303 19.56 3.93 -8.71
CA TYR A 303 20.05 2.72 -8.06
C TYR A 303 20.72 1.82 -9.10
N GLU A 304 21.95 1.37 -8.84
CA GLU A 304 22.73 0.58 -9.80
C GLU A 304 22.07 -0.76 -10.19
N TYR A 305 21.47 -1.46 -9.23
CA TYR A 305 20.92 -2.80 -9.42
C TYR A 305 19.39 -2.83 -9.56
N ILE A 306 18.78 -1.72 -9.98
CA ILE A 306 17.34 -1.65 -10.26
C ILE A 306 17.11 -1.34 -11.73
N ASP A 307 16.44 -2.26 -12.42
CA ASP A 307 15.94 -2.05 -13.77
C ASP A 307 14.40 -2.01 -13.78
N PRO A 308 13.79 -0.83 -13.96
CA PRO A 308 12.33 -0.70 -14.04
C PRO A 308 11.68 -1.53 -15.16
N LEU A 309 12.43 -1.89 -16.21
CA LEU A 309 11.93 -2.70 -17.32
C LEU A 309 11.66 -4.16 -16.92
N LEU A 310 12.26 -4.64 -15.83
CA LEU A 310 11.96 -5.97 -15.29
C LEU A 310 10.59 -6.03 -14.61
N GLY A 311 10.05 -4.89 -14.17
CA GLY A 311 8.73 -4.85 -13.54
C GLY A 311 8.68 -5.60 -12.21
N LEU A 312 9.78 -5.63 -11.45
CA LEU A 312 9.87 -6.38 -10.19
C LEU A 312 8.82 -5.90 -9.16
N PRO A 313 8.32 -6.82 -8.32
CA PRO A 313 7.15 -6.56 -7.49
C PRO A 313 7.48 -5.72 -6.25
N THR A 314 6.57 -4.79 -5.94
CA THR A 314 6.65 -3.78 -4.86
C THR A 314 5.35 -3.66 -4.06
N VAL A 315 4.33 -4.46 -4.36
CA VAL A 315 3.13 -4.66 -3.53
C VAL A 315 3.45 -5.75 -2.50
N TYR A 316 3.31 -5.44 -1.22
CA TYR A 316 3.63 -6.32 -0.09
C TYR A 316 2.65 -6.09 1.07
N GLY A 317 2.69 -6.95 2.09
CA GLY A 317 1.88 -6.79 3.30
C GLY A 317 0.37 -6.72 3.01
N PRO A 318 -0.39 -5.82 3.67
CA PRO A 318 -1.82 -5.60 3.40
C PRO A 318 -2.21 -5.53 1.93
N ALA A 319 -1.42 -4.81 1.11
CA ALA A 319 -1.68 -4.68 -0.32
C ALA A 319 -1.45 -5.97 -1.12
N ASN A 320 -0.72 -6.94 -0.56
CA ASN A 320 -0.53 -8.27 -1.12
C ASN A 320 -1.49 -9.31 -0.50
N SER A 321 -2.43 -8.96 0.39
CA SER A 321 -3.45 -9.89 0.90
C SER A 321 -4.27 -10.50 -0.24
N ASP A 322 -4.62 -11.79 -0.14
CA ASP A 322 -5.51 -12.43 -1.12
C ASP A 322 -6.94 -11.86 -1.04
N ALA A 323 -7.39 -11.60 0.19
CA ALA A 323 -8.75 -11.16 0.53
C ALA A 323 -9.00 -9.69 0.17
N ALA A 324 -7.98 -8.82 0.28
CA ALA A 324 -8.11 -7.41 -0.08
C ALA A 324 -8.29 -7.21 -1.60
N ILE A 325 -9.03 -6.16 -1.97
CA ILE A 325 -9.05 -5.61 -3.32
C ILE A 325 -7.98 -4.52 -3.41
N THR A 326 -6.85 -4.84 -4.02
CA THR A 326 -5.72 -3.91 -4.17
C THR A 326 -5.94 -3.03 -5.38
N VAL A 327 -5.95 -1.71 -5.17
CA VAL A 327 -6.28 -0.71 -6.19
C VAL A 327 -5.03 0.04 -6.64
N GLY A 328 -4.67 -0.15 -7.91
CA GLY A 328 -3.63 0.64 -8.58
C GLY A 328 -4.17 1.95 -9.18
N SER A 329 -3.30 2.72 -9.84
CA SER A 329 -3.65 4.02 -10.42
C SER A 329 -3.47 4.05 -11.95
N ALA A 330 -4.34 4.78 -12.64
CA ALA A 330 -4.24 5.04 -14.07
C ALA A 330 -3.96 6.51 -14.34
N SER A 331 -3.21 6.75 -15.42
CA SER A 331 -3.02 8.05 -16.06
C SER A 331 -4.33 8.82 -16.28
N ASP A 332 -4.24 10.15 -16.41
CA ASP A 332 -5.38 11.07 -16.56
C ASP A 332 -6.37 10.73 -17.68
N ASP A 333 -5.91 10.08 -18.76
CA ASP A 333 -6.77 9.65 -19.87
C ASP A 333 -7.27 8.20 -19.75
N GLY A 334 -6.86 7.51 -18.70
CA GLY A 334 -7.28 6.16 -18.36
C GLY A 334 -6.81 5.12 -19.36
N THR A 335 -5.65 5.35 -19.99
CA THR A 335 -5.06 4.42 -20.97
C THR A 335 -3.86 3.68 -20.41
N GLU A 336 -3.01 4.34 -19.62
CA GLU A 336 -1.79 3.76 -19.05
C GLU A 336 -1.90 3.55 -17.55
N TYR A 337 -1.22 2.52 -17.04
CA TYR A 337 -0.96 2.32 -15.62
C TYR A 337 0.12 3.28 -15.14
N ASP A 338 -0.11 3.99 -14.04
CA ASP A 338 0.86 4.96 -13.56
C ASP A 338 2.19 4.28 -13.21
N SER A 339 3.29 4.84 -13.73
CA SER A 339 4.63 4.26 -13.54
C SER A 339 4.98 4.11 -12.06
N PHE A 340 4.48 5.03 -11.24
CA PHE A 340 4.69 5.04 -9.82
C PHE A 340 3.84 4.07 -9.02
N ALA A 341 2.73 3.57 -9.56
CA ALA A 341 1.87 2.67 -8.82
C ALA A 341 2.58 1.32 -8.67
N SER A 342 2.59 0.80 -7.44
CA SER A 342 3.28 -0.45 -7.11
C SER A 342 2.69 -1.64 -7.88
N ARG A 343 3.47 -2.71 -8.05
CA ARG A 343 3.08 -3.91 -8.81
C ARG A 343 3.17 -5.17 -7.97
N GLY A 344 2.24 -6.10 -8.18
CA GLY A 344 2.16 -7.39 -7.49
C GLY A 344 3.19 -8.40 -7.94
N GLY A 345 3.30 -9.48 -7.16
CA GLY A 345 4.14 -10.63 -7.49
C GLY A 345 5.14 -11.02 -6.42
N VAL A 346 5.19 -10.33 -5.28
CA VAL A 346 5.99 -10.77 -4.13
C VAL A 346 5.44 -12.12 -3.65
N PRO A 347 6.26 -13.19 -3.62
CA PRO A 347 5.77 -14.52 -3.30
C PRO A 347 5.54 -14.67 -1.79
N ILE A 348 4.50 -15.41 -1.41
CA ILE A 348 4.36 -15.96 -0.07
C ILE A 348 5.06 -17.33 -0.05
N LEU A 349 6.04 -17.47 0.84
CA LEU A 349 6.90 -18.63 1.01
C LEU A 349 6.55 -19.45 2.26
N PHE A 350 5.92 -18.84 3.26
CA PHE A 350 5.55 -19.50 4.52
C PHE A 350 4.06 -19.40 4.81
N ASP A 351 3.52 -20.37 5.54
CA ASP A 351 2.16 -20.30 6.09
C ASP A 351 2.11 -19.44 7.37
N GLU A 352 0.91 -19.18 7.89
CA GLU A 352 0.69 -18.39 9.12
C GLU A 352 1.40 -18.95 10.36
N MET A 353 1.77 -20.24 10.34
CA MET A 353 2.52 -20.90 11.41
C MET A 353 4.04 -20.83 11.18
N GLY A 354 4.50 -20.21 10.10
CA GLY A 354 5.91 -20.08 9.74
C GLY A 354 6.52 -21.29 9.04
N ASN A 355 5.70 -22.27 8.64
CA ASN A 355 6.21 -23.42 7.90
C ASN A 355 6.41 -23.08 6.43
N PRO A 356 7.51 -23.54 5.79
CA PRO A 356 7.71 -23.38 4.36
C PRO A 356 6.58 -24.02 3.55
N LEU A 357 6.01 -23.28 2.61
CA LEU A 357 5.01 -23.76 1.68
C LEU A 357 5.66 -24.71 0.66
N PRO A 358 4.97 -25.80 0.25
CA PRO A 358 5.49 -26.71 -0.79
C PRO A 358 5.75 -26.02 -2.14
N LYS A 359 5.05 -24.91 -2.40
CA LYS A 359 5.24 -24.04 -3.56
C LYS A 359 4.95 -22.59 -3.13
N PRO A 360 5.74 -21.62 -3.61
CA PRO A 360 5.42 -20.21 -3.45
C PRO A 360 4.02 -19.87 -3.97
N ILE A 361 3.27 -19.06 -3.22
CA ILE A 361 2.01 -18.47 -3.68
C ILE A 361 2.32 -17.09 -4.26
N ILE A 362 2.00 -16.89 -5.54
CA ILE A 362 2.17 -15.61 -6.22
C ILE A 362 0.80 -15.03 -6.49
N ARG A 363 0.49 -13.91 -5.83
CA ARG A 363 -0.78 -13.19 -5.98
C ARG A 363 -0.69 -12.18 -7.10
N ARG A 364 -1.74 -12.10 -7.92
CA ARG A 364 -1.83 -11.14 -9.04
C ARG A 364 -2.39 -9.83 -8.51
N LYS A 365 -1.52 -8.85 -8.30
CA LYS A 365 -1.89 -7.51 -7.82
C LYS A 365 -1.34 -6.42 -8.76
N PRO A 366 -1.97 -5.23 -8.84
CA PRO A 366 -3.28 -4.89 -8.26
C PRO A 366 -4.42 -5.74 -8.88
N ASP A 367 -5.55 -5.82 -8.18
CA ASP A 367 -6.73 -6.51 -8.69
C ASP A 367 -7.45 -5.64 -9.72
N VAL A 368 -7.55 -4.34 -9.46
CA VAL A 368 -8.19 -3.35 -10.33
C VAL A 368 -7.45 -2.01 -10.29
N ILE A 369 -7.77 -1.12 -11.22
CA ILE A 369 -7.16 0.19 -11.35
C ILE A 369 -8.25 1.26 -11.19
N GLY A 370 -7.97 2.27 -10.36
CA GLY A 370 -8.84 3.43 -10.17
C GLY A 370 -8.24 4.69 -10.80
N PRO A 371 -9.06 5.72 -11.05
CA PRO A 371 -8.54 7.01 -11.48
C PRO A 371 -7.98 7.78 -10.29
N ASP A 372 -6.89 8.52 -10.51
CA ASP A 372 -6.34 9.45 -9.53
C ASP A 372 -6.45 10.92 -10.04
N ASN A 373 -5.54 11.78 -9.58
CA ASN A 373 -5.44 13.19 -9.98
C ASN A 373 -6.77 13.96 -9.83
N VAL A 374 -7.46 13.73 -8.72
CA VAL A 374 -8.81 14.27 -8.50
C VAL A 374 -8.75 15.54 -7.66
N THR A 375 -9.41 16.60 -8.12
CA THR A 375 -9.54 17.86 -7.37
C THR A 375 -10.20 17.64 -6.01
N THR A 376 -9.78 18.36 -4.98
CA THR A 376 -10.44 18.37 -3.66
C THR A 376 -10.75 19.81 -3.21
N ALA A 377 -11.20 19.98 -1.97
CA ALA A 377 -11.40 21.27 -1.33
C ALA A 377 -10.10 21.93 -0.82
N PHE A 378 -9.00 21.17 -0.80
CA PHE A 378 -7.72 21.67 -0.29
C PHE A 378 -7.19 22.81 -1.17
N PRO A 379 -6.24 23.63 -0.68
CA PRO A 379 -5.67 24.71 -1.47
C PRO A 379 -5.08 24.19 -2.79
N GLU A 380 -5.34 24.89 -3.90
CA GLU A 380 -4.76 24.55 -5.19
C GLU A 380 -3.23 24.48 -5.10
N GLY A 381 -2.65 23.39 -5.59
CA GLY A 381 -1.21 23.10 -5.49
C GLY A 381 -0.77 22.46 -4.17
N SER A 382 -1.68 22.16 -3.25
CA SER A 382 -1.37 21.30 -2.11
C SER A 382 -1.21 19.84 -2.56
N PRO A 383 -0.62 18.96 -1.73
CA PRO A 383 -0.50 17.53 -2.03
C PRO A 383 -1.84 16.82 -2.31
N PHE A 384 -2.96 17.42 -1.89
CA PHE A 384 -4.30 16.86 -2.04
C PHE A 384 -5.16 17.64 -3.04
N ASN A 385 -4.65 18.64 -3.76
CA ASN A 385 -5.42 19.32 -4.80
C ASN A 385 -4.58 19.77 -6.02
N PRO A 386 -4.58 18.97 -7.11
CA PRO A 386 -5.26 17.69 -7.24
C PRO A 386 -4.62 16.60 -6.36
N PHE A 387 -5.42 15.62 -5.93
CA PHE A 387 -4.94 14.46 -5.18
C PHE A 387 -4.53 13.36 -6.16
N VAL A 388 -3.21 13.13 -6.25
CA VAL A 388 -2.56 12.14 -7.13
C VAL A 388 -2.05 10.97 -6.30
N GLY A 389 -2.11 9.75 -6.84
CA GLY A 389 -1.59 8.54 -6.21
C GLY A 389 -2.64 7.45 -5.99
N THR A 390 -2.16 6.25 -5.65
CA THR A 390 -3.03 5.10 -5.39
C THR A 390 -4.01 5.34 -4.23
N SER A 391 -3.70 6.27 -3.32
CA SER A 391 -4.61 6.75 -2.26
C SER A 391 -5.89 7.36 -2.84
N ALA A 392 -5.78 8.22 -3.85
CA ALA A 392 -6.95 8.79 -4.52
C ALA A 392 -7.71 7.72 -5.32
N ALA A 393 -6.99 6.81 -5.98
CA ALA A 393 -7.58 5.71 -6.73
C ALA A 393 -8.43 4.79 -5.84
N VAL A 394 -7.89 4.32 -4.70
CA VAL A 394 -8.63 3.44 -3.78
C VAL A 394 -9.88 4.11 -3.22
N ALA A 395 -9.83 5.40 -2.88
CA ALA A 395 -10.99 6.13 -2.37
C ALA A 395 -12.11 6.25 -3.41
N ASN A 396 -11.78 6.48 -4.69
CA ASN A 396 -12.77 6.50 -5.76
C ASN A 396 -13.40 5.11 -5.97
N VAL A 397 -12.59 4.05 -5.99
CA VAL A 397 -13.10 2.68 -6.17
C VAL A 397 -13.92 2.22 -4.96
N ALA A 398 -13.55 2.59 -3.74
CA ALA A 398 -14.35 2.32 -2.54
C ALA A 398 -15.73 3.01 -2.60
N GLY A 399 -15.78 4.25 -3.13
CA GLY A 399 -17.04 4.91 -3.42
C GLY A 399 -17.89 4.15 -4.46
N VAL A 400 -17.28 3.56 -5.48
CA VAL A 400 -17.98 2.70 -6.46
C VAL A 400 -18.49 1.43 -5.80
N ALA A 401 -17.71 0.78 -4.93
CA ALA A 401 -18.13 -0.40 -4.18
C ALA A 401 -19.38 -0.10 -3.31
N ALA A 402 -19.45 1.07 -2.67
CA ALA A 402 -20.65 1.48 -1.92
C ALA A 402 -21.89 1.61 -2.81
N LEU A 403 -21.73 2.16 -4.02
CA LEU A 403 -22.82 2.21 -5.00
C LEU A 403 -23.21 0.80 -5.48
N MET A 404 -22.25 -0.12 -5.62
CA MET A 404 -22.52 -1.50 -6.00
C MET A 404 -23.33 -2.24 -4.94
N GLU A 405 -22.97 -2.15 -3.66
CA GLU A 405 -23.73 -2.76 -2.56
C GLU A 405 -25.16 -2.22 -2.48
N GLN A 406 -25.33 -0.89 -2.56
CA GLN A 406 -26.67 -0.30 -2.59
C GLN A 406 -27.47 -0.82 -3.80
N ALA A 407 -26.86 -0.88 -4.98
CA ALA A 407 -27.53 -1.34 -6.20
C ALA A 407 -27.91 -2.82 -6.15
N ALA A 408 -27.13 -3.65 -5.43
CA ALA A 408 -27.44 -5.05 -5.19
C ALA A 408 -28.61 -5.25 -4.22
N GLY A 409 -28.87 -4.27 -3.35
CA GLY A 409 -29.97 -4.28 -2.37
C GLY A 409 -29.53 -4.15 -0.92
N GLY A 410 -28.25 -3.87 -0.67
CA GLY A 410 -27.66 -3.72 0.66
C GLY A 410 -26.29 -4.41 0.77
N PRO A 411 -25.57 -4.18 1.88
CA PRO A 411 -24.19 -4.65 2.06
C PRO A 411 -24.06 -6.17 2.13
N ASP A 412 -25.03 -6.87 2.75
CA ASP A 412 -24.97 -8.33 2.92
C ASP A 412 -25.45 -9.15 1.70
N VAL A 413 -25.74 -8.49 0.56
CA VAL A 413 -26.32 -9.17 -0.60
C VAL A 413 -25.24 -9.84 -1.47
N LEU A 414 -24.08 -9.20 -1.61
CA LEU A 414 -22.96 -9.71 -2.40
C LEU A 414 -21.77 -9.93 -1.46
N SER A 415 -21.09 -11.06 -1.61
CA SER A 415 -19.85 -11.27 -0.86
C SER A 415 -18.72 -10.36 -1.38
N PRO A 416 -17.67 -10.11 -0.57
CA PRO A 416 -16.50 -9.36 -1.02
C PRO A 416 -15.87 -9.91 -2.30
N GLU A 417 -15.80 -11.24 -2.44
CA GLU A 417 -15.28 -11.91 -3.63
C GLU A 417 -16.14 -11.64 -4.88
N VAL A 418 -17.47 -11.56 -4.73
CA VAL A 418 -18.37 -11.22 -5.84
C VAL A 418 -18.20 -9.76 -6.25
N ILE A 419 -18.05 -8.83 -5.29
CA ILE A 419 -17.75 -7.42 -5.60
C ILE A 419 -16.42 -7.31 -6.37
N LYS A 420 -15.36 -7.96 -5.88
CA LYS A 420 -14.05 -8.05 -6.55
C LYS A 420 -14.18 -8.59 -7.98
N THR A 421 -14.92 -9.69 -8.14
CA THR A 421 -15.17 -10.32 -9.44
C THR A 421 -15.88 -9.37 -10.41
N ILE A 422 -16.92 -8.66 -9.95
CA ILE A 422 -17.66 -7.73 -10.81
C ILE A 422 -16.78 -6.55 -11.22
N LEU A 423 -16.00 -5.98 -10.29
CA LEU A 423 -15.09 -4.88 -10.59
C LEU A 423 -14.10 -5.26 -11.71
N GLY A 424 -13.44 -6.43 -11.60
CA GLY A 424 -12.50 -6.90 -12.62
C GLY A 424 -13.16 -7.37 -13.92
N ALA A 425 -14.36 -7.97 -13.85
CA ALA A 425 -15.06 -8.44 -15.06
C ALA A 425 -15.66 -7.31 -15.90
N THR A 426 -15.81 -6.11 -15.33
CA THR A 426 -16.41 -4.94 -15.97
C THR A 426 -15.41 -3.82 -16.23
N ASP A 427 -14.13 -4.05 -15.92
CA ASP A 427 -13.09 -3.07 -16.15
C ASP A 427 -12.78 -2.85 -17.64
N LYS A 428 -12.07 -1.75 -17.90
CA LYS A 428 -11.50 -1.43 -19.21
C LYS A 428 -10.01 -1.75 -19.17
N PRO A 429 -9.49 -2.59 -20.07
CA PRO A 429 -8.06 -2.85 -20.14
C PRO A 429 -7.24 -1.56 -20.33
N VAL A 430 -6.10 -1.49 -19.64
CA VAL A 430 -5.06 -0.48 -19.84
C VAL A 430 -3.95 -1.03 -20.74
N GLU A 431 -3.04 -0.16 -21.18
CA GLU A 431 -1.85 -0.58 -21.91
C GLU A 431 -0.99 -1.52 -21.05
N PRO A 432 -0.42 -2.60 -21.65
CA PRO A 432 0.46 -3.50 -20.91
C PRO A 432 1.68 -2.77 -20.35
N ALA A 433 1.96 -2.98 -19.06
CA ALA A 433 3.16 -2.49 -18.39
C ALA A 433 3.94 -3.66 -17.77
N PRO A 434 5.29 -3.57 -17.67
CA PRO A 434 6.09 -4.57 -16.95
C PRO A 434 5.53 -4.82 -15.55
N GLY A 435 5.41 -6.08 -15.14
CA GLY A 435 4.91 -6.48 -13.82
C GLY A 435 3.40 -6.27 -13.58
N LEU A 436 2.66 -5.65 -14.51
CA LEU A 436 1.22 -5.48 -14.37
C LEU A 436 0.48 -6.76 -14.82
N PRO A 437 -0.42 -7.33 -13.99
CA PRO A 437 -1.26 -8.44 -14.42
C PRO A 437 -2.12 -8.06 -15.64
N PRO A 438 -2.20 -8.88 -16.70
CA PRO A 438 -3.06 -8.60 -17.85
C PRO A 438 -4.55 -8.54 -17.53
N SER A 439 -4.94 -9.01 -16.35
CA SER A 439 -6.32 -8.98 -15.84
C SER A 439 -6.67 -7.68 -15.11
N ALA A 440 -5.70 -6.80 -14.83
CA ALA A 440 -5.96 -5.54 -14.14
C ALA A 440 -6.38 -4.47 -15.14
N GLY A 441 -7.60 -3.97 -15.04
CA GLY A 441 -8.10 -2.85 -15.83
C GLY A 441 -8.66 -1.71 -14.99
N LEU A 442 -8.94 -0.61 -15.68
CA LEU A 442 -9.57 0.58 -15.12
C LEU A 442 -11.05 0.31 -14.86
N VAL A 443 -11.47 0.39 -13.59
CA VAL A 443 -12.86 0.21 -13.17
C VAL A 443 -13.80 1.07 -14.01
N GLN A 444 -14.86 0.46 -14.55
CA GLN A 444 -15.96 1.15 -15.23
C GLN A 444 -17.18 1.17 -14.28
N PRO A 445 -17.44 2.27 -13.56
CA PRO A 445 -18.41 2.27 -12.47
C PRO A 445 -19.83 1.93 -12.90
N ASP A 446 -20.25 2.41 -14.07
CA ASP A 446 -21.58 2.17 -14.61
C ASP A 446 -21.82 0.69 -14.91
N LEU A 447 -20.84 0.00 -15.49
CA LEU A 447 -20.89 -1.43 -15.74
C LEU A 447 -20.81 -2.24 -14.44
N ALA A 448 -19.94 -1.83 -13.51
CA ALA A 448 -19.80 -2.49 -12.21
C ALA A 448 -21.10 -2.41 -11.37
N ILE A 449 -21.71 -1.23 -11.30
CA ILE A 449 -23.00 -0.99 -10.62
C ILE A 449 -24.12 -1.81 -11.28
N LEU A 450 -24.17 -1.85 -12.62
CA LEU A 450 -25.14 -2.66 -13.33
C LEU A 450 -24.95 -4.16 -13.05
N GLY A 451 -23.71 -4.63 -13.07
CA GLY A 451 -23.34 -6.00 -12.73
C GLY A 451 -23.78 -6.39 -11.32
N ALA A 452 -23.52 -5.52 -10.34
CA ALA A 452 -23.95 -5.70 -8.95
C ALA A 452 -25.48 -5.76 -8.82
N LYS A 453 -26.19 -4.84 -9.48
CA LYS A 453 -27.66 -4.82 -9.49
C LYS A 453 -28.27 -6.11 -10.04
N VAL A 454 -27.77 -6.58 -11.19
CA VAL A 454 -28.26 -7.82 -11.81
C VAL A 454 -27.95 -9.02 -10.92
N THR A 455 -26.74 -9.08 -10.35
CA THR A 455 -26.31 -10.18 -9.48
C THR A 455 -27.14 -10.22 -8.19
N GLY A 456 -27.38 -9.08 -7.55
CA GLY A 456 -28.24 -8.99 -6.36
C GLY A 456 -29.68 -9.37 -6.63
N GLN A 457 -30.24 -9.02 -7.80
CA GLN A 457 -31.57 -9.50 -8.21
C GLN A 457 -31.61 -11.03 -8.35
N ILE A 458 -30.59 -11.65 -8.92
CA ILE A 458 -30.48 -13.11 -9.02
C ILE A 458 -30.37 -13.73 -7.62
N ALA A 459 -29.56 -13.15 -6.72
CA ALA A 459 -29.42 -13.59 -5.33
C ALA A 459 -30.77 -13.63 -4.61
N SER A 460 -31.59 -12.59 -4.79
CA SER A 460 -32.91 -12.49 -4.15
C SER A 460 -33.92 -13.54 -4.63
N ILE A 461 -33.74 -14.06 -5.85
CA ILE A 461 -34.62 -15.08 -6.46
C ILE A 461 -34.08 -16.49 -6.19
N PHE A 462 -32.75 -16.67 -6.19
CA PHE A 462 -32.06 -17.94 -6.07
C PHE A 462 -30.93 -17.86 -5.03
N PRO A 463 -31.25 -17.83 -3.72
CA PRO A 463 -30.28 -17.56 -2.67
C PRO A 463 -29.14 -18.59 -2.56
N ASN A 464 -29.29 -19.79 -3.14
CA ASN A 464 -28.26 -20.84 -3.13
C ASN A 464 -27.40 -20.88 -4.41
N SER A 465 -27.54 -19.92 -5.34
CA SER A 465 -26.90 -19.96 -6.66
C SER A 465 -25.59 -19.17 -6.78
N LEU A 466 -25.23 -18.41 -5.75
CA LEU A 466 -24.07 -17.51 -5.72
C LEU A 466 -23.03 -17.90 -4.65
N ALA A 467 -23.18 -19.09 -4.06
CA ALA A 467 -22.25 -19.66 -3.09
C ALA A 467 -21.10 -20.41 -3.76
#